data_AF-A0A059P8F7-F1
#
_entry.id   AF-A0A059P8F7-F1
#
_cell.length_a   1.000
_cell.length_b   1.000
_cell.length_c   1.000
_cell.angle_alpha   90.00
_cell.angle_beta   90.00
_cell.angle_gamma   90.00
#
_symmetry.space_group_name_H-M   'P 1'
#
loop_
_entity.id
_entity.type
_entity.pdbx_description
1 polymer ?
#
loop_
_entity_poly.entity_id
_entity_poly.type
_entity_poly.pdbx_seq_one_letter_code
_entity_poly.pdbx_strand_id
1 'polypeptide(L)'
;WIPSNIWVGVGEMNKADVTFDLDPVYKKAGITYKQAKCVSIHPEGSSTTDRGFVTIEHTSKSDLGKSEELTYDYLINATGPKLNFGATEGLGMGSEIGANTVSVCTADHAVHANHELENCIKKMRAGEEQTLLIGTGHGMCTCQGAAFEYIFNIEHKLRQEKVRDKANLVWISNEQFLGDFGMGAMHID
;
A
#
# COMPACT_ATOMS: atom_id res chain seq x y z
N TRP A 1 7.10 1.69 -7.87
CA TRP A 1 6.99 0.25 -8.16
C TRP A 1 6.47 -0.45 -6.92
N ILE A 2 5.17 -0.78 -6.90
CA ILE A 2 4.47 -1.27 -5.70
C ILE A 2 5.07 -2.57 -5.13
N PRO A 3 5.47 -3.58 -5.94
CA PRO A 3 6.04 -4.82 -5.41
C PRO A 3 7.30 -4.63 -4.57
N SER A 4 8.09 -3.56 -4.77
CA SER A 4 9.30 -3.32 -3.98
C SER A 4 9.04 -2.72 -2.60
N ASN A 5 7.81 -2.31 -2.27
CA ASN A 5 7.52 -1.69 -0.97
C ASN A 5 7.82 -2.62 0.21
N ILE A 6 7.69 -3.94 0.05
CA ILE A 6 8.09 -4.92 1.05
C ILE A 6 9.59 -4.88 1.40
N TRP A 7 10.46 -4.48 0.46
CA TRP A 7 11.90 -4.32 0.68
C TRP A 7 12.20 -2.98 1.36
N VAL A 8 11.45 -1.93 1.00
CA VAL A 8 11.46 -0.65 1.73
C VAL A 8 11.02 -0.84 3.18
N GLY A 9 10.03 -1.70 3.42
CA GLY A 9 9.48 -2.03 4.74
C GLY A 9 10.48 -2.66 5.71
N VAL A 10 11.57 -3.24 5.21
CA VAL A 10 12.66 -3.80 6.04
C VAL A 10 13.97 -3.02 5.92
N GLY A 11 13.98 -1.92 5.17
CA GLY A 11 15.14 -1.05 5.01
C GLY A 11 16.20 -1.52 4.00
N GLU A 12 15.89 -2.51 3.16
CA GLU A 12 16.79 -2.97 2.08
C GLU A 12 16.74 -2.05 0.85
N MET A 13 15.68 -1.24 0.72
CA MET A 13 15.54 -0.22 -0.32
C MET A 13 15.05 1.11 0.27
N ASN A 14 15.36 2.22 -0.38
CA ASN A 14 14.81 3.53 -0.02
C ASN A 14 13.55 3.85 -0.83
N LYS A 15 12.72 4.76 -0.32
CA LYS A 15 11.53 5.27 -1.05
C LYS A 15 11.90 5.83 -2.45
N ALA A 16 13.05 6.48 -2.56
CA ALA A 16 13.53 7.05 -3.82
C ALA A 16 13.87 5.98 -4.87
N ASP A 17 14.22 4.76 -4.45
CA ASP A 17 14.53 3.66 -5.37
C ASP A 17 13.28 3.06 -6.02
N VAL A 18 12.11 3.31 -5.43
CA VAL A 18 10.82 2.73 -5.85
C VAL A 18 9.82 3.77 -6.32
N THR A 19 10.19 5.04 -6.40
CA THR A 19 9.32 6.13 -6.87
C THR A 19 10.03 6.98 -7.92
N PHE A 20 9.26 7.62 -8.78
CA PHE A 20 9.76 8.56 -9.78
C PHE A 20 8.67 9.56 -10.15
N ASP A 21 9.08 10.70 -10.71
CA ASP A 21 8.15 11.75 -11.13
C ASP A 21 7.44 11.37 -12.44
N LEU A 22 6.11 11.41 -12.42
CA LEU A 22 5.29 11.03 -13.56
C LEU A 22 5.29 12.07 -14.69
N ASP A 23 5.25 13.36 -14.34
CA ASP A 23 5.16 14.47 -15.29
C ASP A 23 6.21 14.42 -16.43
N PRO A 24 7.52 14.31 -16.16
CA PRO A 24 8.51 14.26 -17.24
C PRO A 24 8.37 13.02 -18.14
N VAL A 25 7.92 11.89 -17.58
CA VAL A 25 7.73 10.63 -18.33
C VAL A 25 6.53 10.75 -19.28
N TYR A 26 5.38 11.20 -18.78
CA TYR A 26 4.19 11.38 -19.61
C TYR A 26 4.37 12.48 -20.65
N LYS A 27 5.04 13.59 -20.29
CA LYS A 27 5.37 14.66 -21.24
C LYS A 27 6.23 14.16 -22.40
N LYS A 28 7.24 13.31 -22.13
CA LYS A 28 8.07 12.69 -23.17
C LYS A 28 7.26 11.79 -24.10
N ALA A 29 6.21 11.15 -23.59
CA ALA A 29 5.30 10.30 -24.34
C ALA A 29 4.17 11.10 -25.06
N GLY A 30 4.11 12.42 -24.91
CA GLY A 30 3.05 13.24 -25.49
C GLY A 30 1.69 13.07 -24.81
N ILE A 31 1.67 12.59 -23.55
CA ILE A 31 0.46 12.37 -22.77
C ILE A 31 0.25 13.54 -21.81
N THR A 32 -0.97 14.10 -21.81
CA THR A 32 -1.36 15.14 -20.84
C THR A 32 -1.45 14.53 -19.45
N TYR A 33 -0.60 14.98 -18.54
CA TYR A 33 -0.64 14.62 -17.12
C TYR A 33 -1.29 15.72 -16.29
N LYS A 34 -2.18 15.35 -15.36
CA LYS A 34 -2.79 16.27 -14.38
C LYS A 34 -2.59 15.71 -12.98
N GLN A 35 -1.90 16.47 -12.12
CA GLN A 35 -1.69 16.13 -10.72
C GLN A 35 -2.93 16.49 -9.90
N ALA A 36 -3.92 15.60 -9.90
CA ALA A 36 -5.22 15.82 -9.27
C ALA A 36 -5.84 14.50 -8.77
N LYS A 37 -6.79 14.60 -7.85
CA LYS A 37 -7.68 13.48 -7.47
C LYS A 37 -9.01 13.61 -8.22
N CYS A 38 -9.56 12.50 -8.71
CA CYS A 38 -10.91 12.46 -9.27
C CYS A 38 -11.92 12.37 -8.12
N VAL A 39 -12.85 13.32 -8.03
CA VAL A 39 -13.85 13.37 -6.94
C VAL A 39 -15.19 12.77 -7.34
N SER A 40 -15.55 12.84 -8.63
CA SER A 40 -16.79 12.25 -9.16
C SER A 40 -16.64 11.90 -10.64
N ILE A 41 -17.43 10.92 -11.07
CA ILE A 41 -17.57 10.51 -12.46
C ILE A 41 -19.03 10.73 -12.83
N HIS A 42 -19.27 11.41 -13.96
CA HIS A 42 -20.59 11.74 -14.49
C HIS A 42 -20.71 11.16 -15.90
N PRO A 43 -21.00 9.86 -16.06
CA PRO A 43 -21.03 9.20 -17.36
C PRO A 43 -22.07 9.77 -18.34
N GLU A 44 -23.22 10.19 -17.81
CA GLU A 44 -24.36 10.71 -18.56
C GLU A 44 -24.27 12.22 -18.82
N GLY A 45 -23.18 12.87 -18.40
CA GLY A 45 -23.05 14.31 -18.47
C GLY A 45 -23.85 15.06 -17.41
N SER A 46 -24.35 16.24 -17.75
CA SER A 46 -25.07 17.16 -16.87
C SER A 46 -26.16 17.92 -17.64
N SER A 47 -26.83 18.87 -16.98
CA SER A 47 -27.78 19.78 -17.64
C SER A 47 -27.14 20.70 -18.70
N THR A 48 -25.81 20.81 -18.73
CA THR A 48 -25.06 21.67 -19.65
C THR A 48 -24.26 20.90 -20.71
N THR A 49 -24.11 19.59 -20.58
CA THR A 49 -23.40 18.75 -21.55
C THR A 49 -23.94 17.33 -21.58
N ASP A 50 -24.13 16.79 -22.78
CA ASP A 50 -24.51 15.38 -22.97
C ASP A 50 -23.29 14.43 -22.96
N ARG A 51 -22.06 14.97 -22.78
CA ARG A 51 -20.83 14.17 -22.74
C ARG A 51 -20.49 13.77 -21.32
N GLY A 52 -20.00 12.54 -21.16
CA GLY A 52 -19.44 12.09 -19.90
C GLY A 52 -18.26 12.96 -19.46
N PHE A 53 -18.19 13.27 -18.17
CA PHE A 53 -17.07 14.01 -17.60
C PHE A 53 -16.66 13.51 -16.21
N VAL A 54 -15.48 13.89 -15.78
CA VAL A 54 -15.01 13.72 -14.40
C VAL A 54 -14.79 15.07 -13.76
N THR A 55 -15.10 15.19 -12.47
CA THR A 55 -14.66 16.34 -11.68
C THR A 55 -13.37 15.96 -10.99
N ILE A 56 -12.34 16.76 -11.17
CA ILE A 56 -11.04 16.59 -10.52
C ILE A 56 -10.76 17.76 -9.59
N GLU A 57 -10.00 17.50 -8.53
CA GLU A 57 -9.48 18.51 -7.61
C GLU A 57 -7.95 18.42 -7.62
N HIS A 58 -7.28 19.51 -7.98
CA HIS A 58 -5.83 19.58 -8.12
C HIS A 58 -5.13 19.40 -6.77
N THR A 59 -4.06 18.60 -6.77
CA THR A 59 -3.26 18.29 -5.58
C THR A 59 -1.83 18.85 -5.66
N SER A 60 -1.47 19.51 -6.75
CA SER A 60 -0.20 20.25 -6.86
C SER A 60 -0.21 21.45 -5.91
N LYS A 61 0.97 21.83 -5.40
CA LYS A 61 1.11 22.98 -4.50
C LYS A 61 0.58 24.30 -5.10
N SER A 62 0.72 24.51 -6.41
CA SER A 62 0.27 25.72 -7.11
C SER A 62 -1.25 25.84 -7.25
N ASP A 63 -1.95 24.71 -7.27
CA ASP A 63 -3.36 24.64 -7.66
C ASP A 63 -4.20 23.86 -6.63
N LEU A 64 -3.66 23.67 -5.42
CA LEU A 64 -4.27 22.85 -4.38
C LEU A 64 -5.73 23.26 -4.12
N GLY A 65 -6.64 22.30 -4.27
CA GLY A 65 -8.08 22.50 -4.02
C GLY A 65 -8.86 23.11 -5.18
N LYS A 66 -8.21 23.52 -6.28
CA LYS A 66 -8.92 23.99 -7.48
C LYS A 66 -9.62 22.81 -8.14
N SER A 67 -10.89 23.00 -8.48
CA SER A 67 -11.71 22.00 -9.18
C SER A 67 -11.80 22.29 -10.67
N GLU A 68 -11.87 21.23 -11.47
CA GLU A 68 -11.98 21.28 -12.94
C GLU A 68 -12.86 20.12 -13.42
N GLU A 69 -13.72 20.36 -14.40
CA GLU A 69 -14.49 19.31 -15.10
C GLU A 69 -13.79 18.94 -16.41
N LEU A 70 -13.59 17.64 -16.62
CA LEU A 70 -12.93 17.10 -17.81
C LEU A 70 -13.86 16.16 -18.55
N THR A 71 -14.30 16.56 -19.74
CA THR A 71 -15.08 15.69 -20.64
C THR A 71 -14.20 14.60 -21.26
N TYR A 72 -14.79 13.44 -21.53
CA TYR A 72 -14.10 12.31 -22.16
C TYR A 72 -15.01 11.61 -23.17
N ASP A 73 -14.40 10.90 -24.12
CA ASP A 73 -15.09 9.91 -24.97
C ASP A 73 -15.04 8.52 -24.35
N TYR A 74 -13.91 8.19 -23.72
CA TYR A 74 -13.68 6.92 -23.03
C TYR A 74 -13.01 7.17 -21.68
N LEU A 75 -13.43 6.43 -20.67
CA LEU A 75 -12.87 6.47 -19.32
C LEU A 75 -12.31 5.12 -18.93
N ILE A 76 -11.03 5.09 -18.56
CA ILE A 76 -10.37 3.93 -17.97
C ILE A 76 -10.21 4.20 -16.47
N ASN A 77 -10.93 3.45 -15.63
CA ASN A 77 -10.78 3.53 -14.18
C ASN A 77 -9.67 2.59 -13.70
N ALA A 78 -8.50 3.17 -13.40
CA ALA A 78 -7.33 2.46 -12.88
C ALA A 78 -6.87 3.04 -11.51
N THR A 79 -7.83 3.38 -10.64
CA THR A 79 -7.58 4.06 -9.36
C THR A 79 -6.92 3.20 -8.27
N GLY A 80 -6.82 1.89 -8.47
CA GLY A 80 -6.25 0.97 -7.50
C GLY A 80 -7.14 0.75 -6.27
N PRO A 81 -6.61 0.11 -5.22
CA PRO A 81 -7.40 -0.23 -4.03
C PRO A 81 -7.51 0.94 -3.05
N LYS A 82 -8.70 1.11 -2.45
CA LYS A 82 -8.84 1.84 -1.20
C LYS A 82 -8.44 0.93 -0.04
N LEU A 83 -7.35 1.27 0.65
CA LEU A 83 -6.91 0.53 1.83
C LEU A 83 -7.89 0.82 2.97
N ASN A 84 -8.64 -0.19 3.41
CA ASN A 84 -9.70 -0.04 4.42
C ASN A 84 -9.30 -0.71 5.74
N PHE A 85 -8.39 -0.09 6.47
CA PHE A 85 -7.96 -0.55 7.79
C PHE A 85 -9.13 -0.58 8.79
N GLY A 86 -10.11 0.30 8.63
CA GLY A 86 -11.33 0.31 9.43
C GLY A 86 -12.27 -0.89 9.20
N ALA A 87 -11.97 -1.79 8.25
CA ALA A 87 -12.74 -3.03 8.08
C ALA A 87 -12.56 -4.02 9.24
N THR A 88 -11.45 -3.92 9.98
CA THR A 88 -11.16 -4.74 11.16
C THR A 88 -10.92 -3.84 12.36
N GLU A 89 -11.67 -4.06 13.43
CA GLU A 89 -11.49 -3.33 14.68
C GLU A 89 -10.04 -3.46 15.19
N GLY A 90 -9.45 -2.33 15.60
CA GLY A 90 -8.08 -2.26 16.10
C GLY A 90 -7.00 -2.02 15.04
N LEU A 91 -7.29 -2.22 13.74
CA LEU A 91 -6.29 -1.98 12.67
C LEU A 91 -6.24 -0.53 12.20
N GLY A 92 -7.27 0.28 12.47
CA GLY A 92 -7.32 1.70 12.10
C GLY A 92 -8.75 2.22 11.93
N MET A 93 -8.89 3.37 11.25
CA MET A 93 -10.17 3.97 10.90
C MET A 93 -10.18 4.39 9.43
N GLY A 94 -11.12 3.86 8.65
CA GLY A 94 -11.15 4.09 7.21
C GLY A 94 -9.82 3.70 6.56
N SER A 95 -9.10 4.68 6.00
CA SER A 95 -7.78 4.49 5.37
C SER A 95 -6.60 4.92 6.25
N GLU A 96 -6.86 5.32 7.48
CA GLU A 96 -5.83 5.64 8.47
C GLU A 96 -5.42 4.39 9.24
N ILE A 97 -4.12 4.22 9.43
CA ILE A 97 -3.51 3.09 10.14
C ILE A 97 -3.61 3.32 11.66
N GLY A 98 -3.95 2.27 12.41
CA GLY A 98 -4.01 2.29 13.87
C GLY A 98 -2.63 2.24 14.54
N ALA A 99 -2.57 2.58 15.84
CA ALA A 99 -1.31 2.75 16.57
C ALA A 99 -0.36 1.53 16.57
N ASN A 100 -0.90 0.31 16.51
CA ASN A 100 -0.13 -0.94 16.50
C ASN A 100 -0.12 -1.62 15.12
N THR A 101 -0.50 -0.89 14.06
CA THR A 101 -0.59 -1.43 12.70
C THR A 101 0.45 -0.77 11.82
N VAL A 102 1.03 -1.54 10.91
CA VAL A 102 1.88 -1.04 9.82
C VAL A 102 1.44 -1.71 8.52
N SER A 103 1.84 -1.15 7.38
CA SER A 103 1.46 -1.64 6.06
C SER A 103 2.61 -1.46 5.08
N VAL A 104 2.65 -2.28 4.04
CA VAL A 104 3.60 -2.16 2.92
C VAL A 104 2.88 -1.94 1.59
N CYS A 105 1.60 -1.57 1.62
CA CYS A 105 0.81 -1.38 0.40
C CYS A 105 1.16 -0.09 -0.36
N THR A 106 1.74 0.91 0.33
CA THR A 106 2.25 2.15 -0.27
C THR A 106 3.70 2.37 0.17
N ALA A 107 4.44 3.18 -0.59
CA ALA A 107 5.82 3.49 -0.24
C ALA A 107 5.93 4.25 1.09
N ASP A 108 4.97 5.13 1.39
CA ASP A 108 4.90 5.84 2.68
C ASP A 108 4.59 4.91 3.85
N HIS A 109 3.65 3.98 3.68
CA HIS A 109 3.39 2.97 4.70
C HIS A 109 4.62 2.08 4.92
N ALA A 110 5.34 1.70 3.86
CA ALA A 110 6.53 0.89 3.98
C ALA A 110 7.66 1.61 4.75
N VAL A 111 7.87 2.91 4.51
CA VAL A 111 8.83 3.70 5.30
C VAL A 111 8.43 3.71 6.78
N HIS A 112 7.14 3.89 7.08
CA HIS A 112 6.64 3.80 8.45
C HIS A 112 6.83 2.40 9.05
N ALA A 113 6.57 1.33 8.29
CA ALA A 113 6.78 -0.05 8.72
C ALA A 113 8.24 -0.34 9.09
N ASN A 114 9.19 0.18 8.30
CA ASN A 114 10.62 0.08 8.60
C ASN A 114 10.98 0.83 9.89
N HIS A 115 10.47 2.05 10.07
CA HIS A 115 10.70 2.81 11.29
C HIS A 115 10.24 2.05 12.56
N GLU A 116 9.05 1.45 12.51
CA GLU A 116 8.53 0.66 13.63
C GLU A 116 9.29 -0.65 13.84
N LEU A 117 9.73 -1.30 12.75
CA LEU A 117 10.60 -2.48 12.84
C LEU A 117 11.92 -2.14 13.54
N GLU A 118 12.57 -1.04 13.17
CA GLU A 118 13.80 -0.56 13.83
C GLU A 118 13.57 -0.26 15.32
N ASN A 119 12.40 0.26 15.68
CA ASN A 119 12.04 0.47 17.08
C ASN A 119 11.86 -0.86 17.84
N CYS A 120 11.21 -1.87 17.24
CA CYS A 120 11.14 -3.21 17.79
C CYS A 120 12.54 -3.84 17.94
N ILE A 121 13.42 -3.69 16.95
CA ILE A 121 14.81 -4.19 17.01
C ILE A 121 15.58 -3.55 18.15
N LYS A 122 15.45 -2.23 18.37
CA LYS A 122 16.07 -1.54 19.50
C LYS A 122 15.61 -2.12 20.85
N LYS A 123 14.32 -2.37 21.02
CA LYS A 123 13.77 -3.02 22.23
C LYS A 123 14.31 -4.43 22.41
N MET A 124 14.37 -5.22 21.34
CA MET A 124 14.95 -6.57 21.39
C MET A 124 16.43 -6.57 21.76
N ARG A 125 17.22 -5.61 21.24
CA ARG A 125 18.63 -5.42 21.64
C ARG A 125 18.77 -5.05 23.12
N ALA A 126 17.79 -4.35 23.68
CA ALA A 126 17.71 -4.07 25.12
C ALA A 126 17.26 -5.28 25.96
N GLY A 127 16.95 -6.41 25.32
CA GLY A 127 16.58 -7.66 25.97
C GLY A 127 15.07 -7.90 26.08
N GLU A 128 14.23 -6.98 25.60
CA GLU A 128 12.78 -7.11 25.61
C GLU A 128 12.29 -8.07 24.53
N GLU A 129 11.37 -8.97 24.89
CA GLU A 129 10.70 -9.80 23.90
C GLU A 129 9.67 -8.98 23.13
N GLN A 130 9.58 -9.19 21.81
CA GLN A 130 8.61 -8.52 20.95
C GLN A 130 7.77 -9.56 20.20
N THR A 131 6.45 -9.36 20.16
CA THR A 131 5.55 -10.16 19.31
C THR A 131 5.21 -9.36 18.06
N LEU A 132 5.47 -9.94 16.89
CA LEU A 132 5.13 -9.36 15.60
C LEU A 132 4.10 -10.25 14.91
N LEU A 133 2.94 -9.66 14.65
CA LEU A 133 1.83 -10.30 13.93
C LEU A 133 1.90 -9.86 12.46
N ILE A 134 2.10 -10.80 11.54
CA ILE A 134 2.29 -10.51 10.12
C ILE A 134 1.30 -11.35 9.31
N GLY A 135 0.67 -10.73 8.31
CA GLY A 135 -0.35 -11.42 7.53
C GLY A 135 -1.42 -10.51 6.93
N THR A 136 -2.60 -11.05 6.71
CA THR A 136 -3.78 -10.30 6.22
C THR A 136 -4.69 -9.88 7.37
N GLY A 137 -5.03 -8.59 7.41
CA GLY A 137 -5.81 -8.02 8.52
C GLY A 137 -7.33 -8.20 8.43
N HIS A 138 -7.89 -8.59 7.28
CA HIS A 138 -9.34 -8.73 7.08
C HIS A 138 -9.67 -9.92 6.15
N GLY A 139 -10.85 -10.53 6.33
CA GLY A 139 -11.30 -11.69 5.55
C GLY A 139 -11.42 -11.46 4.03
N MET A 140 -11.54 -10.20 3.60
CA MET A 140 -11.63 -9.80 2.19
C MET A 140 -10.28 -9.36 1.58
N CYS A 141 -9.16 -9.55 2.28
CA CYS A 141 -7.84 -9.27 1.71
C CYS A 141 -7.52 -10.24 0.56
N THR A 142 -6.84 -9.74 -0.47
CA THR A 142 -6.55 -10.49 -1.72
C THR A 142 -5.07 -10.45 -2.14
N CYS A 143 -4.18 -9.92 -1.29
CA CYS A 143 -2.75 -9.78 -1.60
C CYS A 143 -1.87 -10.54 -0.58
N GLN A 144 -2.17 -11.83 -0.40
CA GLN A 144 -1.53 -12.72 0.57
C GLN A 144 -0.03 -12.91 0.26
N GLY A 145 0.34 -12.96 -1.02
CA GLY A 145 1.73 -13.14 -1.46
C GLY A 145 2.67 -12.07 -0.90
N ALA A 146 2.24 -10.80 -0.87
CA ALA A 146 3.05 -9.72 -0.31
C ALA A 146 3.24 -9.87 1.20
N ALA A 147 2.20 -10.28 1.94
CA ALA A 147 2.32 -10.53 3.38
C ALA A 147 3.24 -11.73 3.66
N PHE A 148 3.14 -12.77 2.84
CA PHE A 148 3.99 -13.96 2.92
C PHE A 148 5.46 -13.60 2.66
N GLU A 149 5.78 -12.88 1.58
CA GLU A 149 7.14 -12.41 1.34
C GLU A 149 7.64 -11.52 2.49
N TYR A 150 6.79 -10.66 3.03
CA TYR A 150 7.16 -9.75 4.11
C TYR A 150 7.54 -10.47 5.41
N ILE A 151 6.83 -11.53 5.82
CA ILE A 151 7.23 -12.29 7.03
C ILE A 151 8.61 -12.94 6.87
N PHE A 152 8.97 -13.40 5.67
CA PHE A 152 10.33 -13.90 5.40
C PHE A 152 11.38 -12.79 5.46
N ASN A 153 11.07 -11.61 4.92
CA ASN A 153 11.99 -10.46 5.01
C ASN A 153 12.21 -10.04 6.47
N ILE A 154 11.16 -10.03 7.29
CA ILE A 154 11.28 -9.75 8.73
C ILE A 154 12.11 -10.83 9.43
N GLU A 155 11.82 -12.12 9.21
CA GLU A 155 12.62 -13.23 9.74
C GLU A 155 14.10 -13.09 9.40
N HIS A 156 14.41 -12.76 8.14
CA HIS A 156 15.77 -12.56 7.66
C HIS A 156 16.46 -11.37 8.35
N LYS A 157 15.79 -10.21 8.39
CA LYS A 157 16.30 -8.99 9.01
C LYS A 157 16.60 -9.22 10.50
N LEU A 158 15.69 -9.85 11.24
CA LEU A 158 15.89 -10.14 12.66
C LEU A 158 17.08 -11.06 12.93
N ARG A 159 17.37 -12.00 12.03
CA ARG A 159 18.56 -12.86 12.10
C ARG A 159 19.84 -12.10 11.81
N GLN A 160 19.84 -11.26 10.77
CA GLN A 160 20.99 -10.39 10.45
C GLN A 160 21.34 -9.49 11.63
N GLU A 161 20.32 -8.93 12.29
CA GLU A 161 20.45 -8.06 13.46
C GLU A 161 20.74 -8.82 14.76
N LYS A 162 20.76 -10.16 14.71
CA LYS A 162 21.05 -11.07 15.83
C LYS A 162 20.10 -10.90 17.03
N VAL A 163 18.84 -10.60 16.77
CA VAL A 163 17.79 -10.42 17.79
C VAL A 163 16.63 -11.40 17.65
N ARG A 164 16.74 -12.36 16.71
CA ARG A 164 15.66 -13.28 16.37
C ARG A 164 15.14 -14.09 17.56
N ASP A 165 15.99 -14.44 18.52
CA ASP A 165 15.62 -15.16 19.75
C ASP A 165 14.69 -14.38 20.67
N LYS A 166 14.62 -13.05 20.51
CA LYS A 166 13.71 -12.15 21.24
C LYS A 166 12.39 -11.86 20.52
N ALA A 167 12.19 -12.44 19.34
CA ALA A 167 11.00 -12.21 18.52
C ALA A 167 10.07 -13.43 18.51
N ASN A 168 8.80 -13.19 18.83
CA ASN A 168 7.71 -14.12 18.54
C ASN A 168 7.03 -13.67 17.24
N LEU A 169 7.26 -14.39 16.13
CA LEU A 169 6.63 -14.11 14.85
C LEU A 169 5.37 -14.97 14.71
N VAL A 170 4.23 -14.32 14.53
CA VAL A 170 2.93 -14.98 14.36
C VAL A 170 2.40 -14.67 12.98
N TRP A 171 2.12 -15.71 12.20
CA TRP A 171 1.45 -15.61 10.91
C TRP A 171 -0.07 -15.63 11.10
N ILE A 172 -0.76 -14.68 10.47
CA ILE A 172 -2.22 -14.68 10.34
C ILE A 172 -2.63 -14.65 8.88
N SER A 173 -3.66 -15.40 8.52
CA SER A 173 -4.17 -15.39 7.16
C SER A 173 -5.66 -15.61 7.12
N ASN A 174 -6.31 -15.03 6.12
CA ASN A 174 -7.68 -15.32 5.73
C ASN A 174 -7.81 -16.51 4.78
N GLU A 175 -6.69 -17.16 4.43
CA GLU A 175 -6.68 -18.36 3.59
C GLU A 175 -7.37 -19.55 4.27
N GLN A 176 -8.08 -20.35 3.48
CA GLN A 176 -8.71 -21.58 3.98
C GLN A 176 -7.66 -22.60 4.47
N PHE A 177 -6.53 -22.67 3.76
CA PHE A 177 -5.35 -23.46 4.13
C PHE A 177 -4.09 -22.70 3.69
N LEU A 178 -2.97 -22.94 4.39
CA LEU A 178 -1.73 -22.21 4.11
C LEU A 178 -1.27 -22.40 2.66
N GLY A 179 -1.03 -21.30 1.96
CA GLY A 179 -0.52 -21.29 0.59
C GLY A 179 -1.61 -21.38 -0.48
N ASP A 180 -2.89 -21.22 -0.12
CA ASP A 180 -3.98 -21.03 -1.07
C ASP A 180 -3.84 -19.72 -1.86
N PHE A 181 -3.32 -18.67 -1.22
CA PHE A 181 -3.15 -17.32 -1.76
C PHE A 181 -4.42 -16.72 -2.41
N GLY A 182 -5.62 -17.26 -2.13
CA GLY A 182 -6.87 -16.88 -2.79
C GLY A 182 -6.98 -17.32 -4.25
N MET A 183 -6.09 -18.22 -4.70
CA MET A 183 -5.96 -18.66 -6.10
C MET A 183 -6.09 -20.18 -6.26
N GLY A 184 -6.44 -20.94 -5.22
CA GLY A 184 -6.49 -22.40 -5.28
C GLY A 184 -5.13 -23.07 -5.10
N ALA A 185 -4.19 -22.35 -4.45
CA ALA A 185 -2.80 -22.70 -4.25
C ALA A 185 -1.88 -22.61 -5.48
N MET A 186 -0.57 -22.76 -5.22
CA MET A 186 0.44 -22.77 -6.25
C MET A 186 0.39 -24.10 -7.02
N HIS A 187 -0.02 -24.04 -8.29
CA HIS A 187 0.10 -25.17 -9.21
C HIS A 187 1.55 -25.27 -9.66
N ILE A 188 2.26 -26.27 -9.14
CA ILE A 188 3.58 -26.66 -9.65
C ILE A 188 3.35 -27.90 -10.51
N ASP A 189 3.29 -27.69 -11.82
CA ASP A 189 3.34 -28.76 -12.83
C ASP A 189 4.80 -29.00 -13.29
#